data_AF-A0A352PRA1-F1
#
_entry.id   AF-A0A352PRA1-F1
#
_cell.length_a   1.000
_cell.length_b   1.000
_cell.length_c   1.000
_cell.angle_alpha   90.00
_cell.angle_beta   90.00
_cell.angle_gamma   90.00
#
_symmetry.space_group_name_H-M   'P 1'
#
loop_
_entity.id
_entity.type
_entity.pdbx_description
1 polymer ?
#
loop_
_entity_poly.entity_id
_entity_poly.type
_entity_poly.pdbx_seq_one_letter_code
_entity_poly.pdbx_strand_id
1 'polypeptide(L)'
;MNWKLKHRQQLWLAAERGTIRKDWGGKIRVALGFPNRYAVGMSNLGFQSVYQALNRLETLVCERFFYPEPEDFPEHRRAPGNLLSVESQRPLRDFDLIAFSLAFENDYPNLLEMLALAGLPLRSARRSEALPLVVAGGIAVCLNPEPLALFVDLFFAGEAESLLASFWERWLELQSHDLSRQDRLLALARDVPGIYVPSLYQDRYQEDGTLLAMEPNFGAPPRVMVQRADLSSAPVCQTSVFTPHTEFSNVALLELGRGCGRGCRFCAAGFVCRPPRYQSADKLRQAADELLPATDRLGLVRAAGSDHPQVIPICQ
;
A
#
# COMPACT_ATOMS: atom_id res chain seq x y z
N MET A 1 -17.81 -21.34 -11.16
CA MET A 1 -18.28 -21.39 -9.77
C MET A 1 -17.05 -21.34 -8.87
N ASN A 2 -16.82 -20.22 -8.20
CA ASN A 2 -15.54 -19.83 -7.56
C ASN A 2 -15.31 -20.49 -6.19
N TRP A 3 -15.75 -21.74 -6.01
CA TRP A 3 -15.80 -22.38 -4.68
C TRP A 3 -14.41 -22.65 -4.11
N LYS A 4 -13.46 -23.08 -4.96
CA LYS A 4 -12.09 -23.40 -4.52
C LYS A 4 -11.36 -22.17 -3.98
N LEU A 5 -11.44 -21.03 -4.69
CA LEU A 5 -10.85 -19.78 -4.23
C LEU A 5 -11.47 -19.32 -2.90
N LYS A 6 -12.80 -19.31 -2.83
CA LYS A 6 -13.53 -18.93 -1.62
C LYS A 6 -13.14 -19.80 -0.43
N HIS A 7 -13.06 -21.11 -0.65
CA HIS A 7 -12.66 -22.05 0.37
C HIS A 7 -11.22 -21.82 0.83
N ARG A 8 -10.29 -21.56 -0.09
CA ARG A 8 -8.89 -21.25 0.23
C ARG A 8 -8.76 -19.98 1.08
N GLN A 9 -9.42 -18.89 0.69
CA GLN A 9 -9.43 -17.65 1.47
C GLN A 9 -10.03 -17.85 2.87
N GLN A 10 -11.07 -18.68 2.99
CA GLN A 10 -11.66 -19.03 4.29
C GLN A 10 -10.69 -19.83 5.17
N LEU A 11 -9.89 -20.73 4.58
CA LEU A 11 -8.86 -21.46 5.31
C LEU A 11 -7.75 -20.51 5.80
N TRP A 12 -7.31 -19.56 4.97
CA TRP A 12 -6.37 -18.51 5.40
C TRP A 12 -6.92 -17.74 6.60
N LEU A 13 -8.13 -17.22 6.49
CA LEU A 13 -8.79 -16.47 7.55
C LEU A 13 -8.96 -17.27 8.85
N ALA A 14 -9.29 -18.56 8.73
CA ALA A 14 -9.45 -19.43 9.89
C ALA A 14 -8.12 -19.68 10.62
N ALA A 15 -7.00 -19.59 9.90
CA ALA A 15 -5.65 -19.73 10.44
C ALA A 15 -5.04 -18.39 10.90
N GLU A 16 -5.67 -17.26 10.58
CA GLU A 16 -5.17 -15.93 10.94
C GLU A 16 -5.54 -15.53 12.37
N ARG A 17 -4.64 -14.80 13.04
CA ARG A 17 -4.91 -14.06 14.27
C ARG A 17 -4.62 -12.58 14.03
N GLY A 18 -5.52 -11.70 14.47
CA GLY A 18 -5.38 -10.24 14.30
C GLY A 18 -6.09 -9.66 13.07
N THR A 19 -6.77 -10.49 12.29
CA THR A 19 -7.59 -10.03 11.15
C THR A 19 -8.75 -9.16 11.64
N ILE A 20 -8.90 -7.99 11.00
CA ILE A 20 -9.93 -7.02 11.36
C ILE A 20 -11.09 -7.17 10.38
N ARG A 21 -12.29 -7.40 10.92
CA ARG A 21 -13.53 -7.39 10.15
C ARG A 21 -14.43 -6.28 10.67
N LYS A 22 -14.90 -5.43 9.77
CA LYS A 22 -15.82 -4.34 10.06
C LYS A 22 -17.08 -4.51 9.23
N ASP A 23 -18.20 -4.06 9.80
CA ASP A 23 -19.41 -3.87 9.02
C ASP A 23 -19.23 -2.70 8.04
N TRP A 24 -19.72 -2.89 6.81
CA TRP A 24 -19.58 -1.92 5.72
C TRP A 24 -20.52 -0.71 5.87
N GLY A 25 -21.57 -0.79 6.67
CA GLY A 25 -22.62 0.22 6.77
C GLY A 25 -22.07 1.63 7.00
N GLY A 26 -22.31 2.51 6.03
CA GLY A 26 -21.93 3.92 6.06
C GLY A 26 -20.43 4.23 5.95
N LYS A 27 -19.58 3.22 5.72
CA LYS A 27 -18.11 3.39 5.64
C LYS A 27 -17.62 3.47 4.21
N ILE A 28 -16.52 4.17 4.01
CA ILE A 28 -15.79 4.14 2.74
C ILE A 28 -15.06 2.79 2.65
N ARG A 29 -15.19 2.15 1.50
CA ARG A 29 -14.70 0.80 1.23
C ARG A 29 -13.36 0.90 0.52
N VAL A 30 -12.31 0.43 1.19
CA VAL A 30 -10.94 0.43 0.67
C VAL A 30 -10.49 -1.00 0.40
N ALA A 31 -10.14 -1.27 -0.85
CA ALA A 31 -9.48 -2.51 -1.22
C ALA A 31 -7.97 -2.31 -1.15
N LEU A 32 -7.29 -3.00 -0.24
CA LEU A 32 -5.85 -2.98 -0.14
C LEU A 32 -5.27 -4.20 -0.88
N GLY A 33 -4.76 -3.95 -2.09
CA GLY A 33 -4.19 -4.96 -2.96
C GLY A 33 -2.70 -5.13 -2.77
N PHE A 34 -2.25 -6.38 -2.62
CA PHE A 34 -0.87 -6.77 -2.82
C PHE A 34 -0.76 -7.56 -4.14
N PRO A 35 -0.10 -7.04 -5.17
CA PRO A 35 0.00 -7.68 -6.50
C PRO A 35 0.99 -8.85 -6.53
N ASN A 36 0.98 -9.66 -5.49
CA ASN A 36 1.72 -10.90 -5.39
C ASN A 36 0.90 -11.91 -4.56
N ARG A 37 1.41 -13.13 -4.42
CA ARG A 37 0.74 -14.20 -3.68
C ARG A 37 0.52 -13.81 -2.23
N TYR A 38 -0.51 -14.41 -1.62
CA TYR A 38 -0.87 -14.18 -0.22
C TYR A 38 0.33 -14.31 0.73
N ALA A 39 1.13 -15.37 0.59
CA ALA A 39 2.26 -15.62 1.48
C ALA A 39 3.31 -14.50 1.44
N VAL A 40 3.57 -13.93 0.25
CA VAL A 40 4.50 -12.81 0.08
C VAL A 40 3.93 -11.53 0.67
N GLY A 41 2.65 -11.24 0.41
CA GLY A 41 2.00 -10.04 0.95
C GLY A 41 1.87 -10.08 2.48
N MET A 42 1.58 -11.24 3.06
CA MET A 42 1.56 -11.42 4.51
C MET A 42 2.95 -11.48 5.15
N SER A 43 4.01 -11.62 4.36
CA SER A 43 5.40 -11.43 4.82
C SER A 43 5.81 -9.96 4.82
N ASN A 44 5.01 -9.06 4.24
CA ASN A 44 5.35 -7.66 4.07
C ASN A 44 4.80 -6.81 5.23
N LEU A 45 5.71 -6.31 6.08
CA LEU A 45 5.37 -5.50 7.24
C LEU A 45 4.70 -4.17 6.87
N GLY A 46 5.17 -3.51 5.80
CA GLY A 46 4.57 -2.27 5.32
C GLY A 46 3.11 -2.45 4.87
N PHE A 47 2.81 -3.56 4.18
CA PHE A 47 1.45 -3.92 3.81
C PHE A 47 0.55 -4.13 5.04
N GLN A 48 1.04 -4.89 6.03
CA GLN A 48 0.32 -5.12 7.29
C GLN A 48 0.08 -3.82 8.08
N SER A 49 1.05 -2.91 8.09
CA SER A 49 0.93 -1.63 8.79
C SER A 49 -0.08 -0.70 8.12
N VAL A 50 -0.12 -0.64 6.77
CA VAL A 50 -1.16 0.12 6.06
C VAL A 50 -2.54 -0.49 6.30
N TYR A 51 -2.66 -1.82 6.26
CA TYR A 51 -3.91 -2.51 6.58
C TYR A 51 -4.42 -2.13 7.98
N GLN A 52 -3.54 -2.17 8.98
CA GLN A 52 -3.88 -1.81 10.35
C GLN A 52 -4.23 -0.33 10.47
N ALA A 53 -3.45 0.56 9.86
CA ALA A 53 -3.68 2.01 9.92
C ALA A 53 -5.03 2.41 9.31
N LEU A 54 -5.37 1.89 8.12
CA LEU A 54 -6.67 2.12 7.49
C LEU A 54 -7.81 1.58 8.36
N ASN A 55 -7.64 0.39 8.94
CA ASN A 55 -8.65 -0.21 9.81
C ASN A 55 -8.71 0.40 11.23
N ARG A 56 -7.83 1.33 11.60
CA ARG A 56 -8.02 2.15 12.82
C ARG A 56 -9.00 3.29 12.61
N LEU A 57 -9.21 3.73 11.38
CA LEU A 57 -10.17 4.79 11.05
C LEU A 57 -11.59 4.22 11.05
N GLU A 58 -12.46 4.73 11.93
CA GLU A 58 -13.83 4.21 12.10
C GLU A 58 -14.71 4.41 10.85
N THR A 59 -14.42 5.45 10.08
CA THR A 59 -15.12 5.81 8.83
C THR A 59 -14.77 4.89 7.66
N LEU A 60 -13.76 4.02 7.81
CA LEU A 60 -13.27 3.13 6.74
C LEU A 60 -13.48 1.66 7.08
N VAL A 61 -13.74 0.87 6.03
CA VAL A 61 -13.53 -0.58 6.02
C VAL A 61 -12.45 -0.90 5.00
N CYS A 62 -11.38 -1.56 5.45
CA CYS A 62 -10.27 -1.96 4.57
C CYS A 62 -10.17 -3.48 4.52
N GLU A 63 -10.23 -4.02 3.30
CA GLU A 63 -10.16 -5.45 3.03
C GLU A 63 -9.03 -5.77 2.05
N ARG A 64 -8.43 -6.96 2.19
CA ARG A 64 -7.22 -7.36 1.48
C ARG A 64 -7.53 -8.09 0.19
N PHE A 65 -6.70 -7.85 -0.81
CA PHE A 65 -6.70 -8.53 -2.10
C PHE A 65 -5.29 -8.99 -2.45
N PHE A 66 -5.18 -10.19 -3.03
CA PHE A 66 -3.92 -10.77 -3.44
C PHE A 66 -3.98 -11.23 -4.88
N TYR A 67 -2.81 -11.32 -5.52
CA TYR A 67 -2.69 -11.91 -6.84
C TYR A 67 -3.08 -13.41 -6.77
N PRO A 68 -3.96 -13.89 -7.68
CA PRO A 68 -4.38 -15.30 -7.66
C PRO A 68 -3.22 -16.27 -7.87
N GLU A 69 -3.36 -17.50 -7.37
CA GLU A 69 -2.41 -18.56 -7.68
C GLU A 69 -2.55 -19.02 -9.14
N PRO A 70 -1.48 -19.55 -9.76
CA PRO A 70 -1.51 -20.03 -11.15
C PRO A 70 -2.69 -20.95 -11.48
N GLU A 71 -3.10 -21.82 -10.54
CA GLU A 71 -4.22 -22.74 -10.74
C GLU A 71 -5.60 -22.05 -10.83
N ASP A 72 -5.73 -20.82 -10.33
CA ASP A 72 -7.01 -20.09 -10.25
C ASP A 72 -7.30 -19.25 -11.50
N PHE A 73 -6.29 -18.96 -12.34
CA PHE A 73 -6.44 -18.14 -13.55
C PHE A 73 -7.51 -18.64 -14.53
N PRO A 74 -7.63 -19.95 -14.83
CA PRO A 74 -8.66 -20.44 -15.72
C PRO A 74 -10.09 -20.09 -15.25
N GLU A 75 -10.31 -20.07 -13.93
CA GLU A 75 -11.62 -19.70 -13.36
C GLU A 75 -11.87 -18.19 -13.45
N HIS A 76 -10.88 -17.37 -13.10
CA HIS A 76 -10.98 -15.91 -13.21
C HIS A 76 -11.16 -15.42 -14.64
N ARG A 77 -10.50 -16.05 -15.62
CA ARG A 77 -10.62 -15.68 -17.05
C ARG A 77 -11.97 -16.05 -17.65
N ARG A 78 -12.63 -17.12 -17.15
CA ARG A 78 -13.98 -17.51 -17.59
C ARG A 78 -15.06 -16.58 -17.07
N ALA A 79 -14.83 -15.93 -15.94
CA ALA A 79 -15.78 -15.04 -15.31
C ALA A 79 -15.07 -13.84 -14.66
N PRO A 80 -14.70 -12.81 -15.46
CA PRO A 80 -14.16 -11.55 -14.96
C PRO A 80 -15.10 -10.90 -13.94
N GLY A 81 -14.55 -10.19 -12.96
CA GLY A 81 -15.28 -9.60 -11.84
C GLY A 81 -15.27 -10.46 -10.56
N ASN A 82 -14.62 -11.62 -10.58
CA ASN A 82 -14.57 -12.55 -9.45
C ASN A 82 -13.30 -12.47 -8.61
N LEU A 83 -12.52 -11.39 -8.70
CA LEU A 83 -11.45 -11.13 -7.75
C LEU A 83 -12.08 -10.66 -6.43
N LEU A 84 -12.04 -11.52 -5.42
CA LEU A 84 -12.77 -11.35 -4.15
C LEU A 84 -11.84 -10.97 -3.01
N SER A 85 -12.34 -10.12 -2.10
CA SER A 85 -11.66 -9.78 -0.87
C SER A 85 -11.50 -10.99 0.04
N VAL A 86 -10.43 -11.00 0.83
CA VAL A 86 -10.19 -12.08 1.77
C VAL A 86 -11.24 -12.08 2.88
N GLU A 87 -11.53 -10.93 3.49
CA GLU A 87 -12.34 -10.80 4.71
C GLU A 87 -13.80 -11.18 4.53
N SER A 88 -14.45 -10.65 3.48
CA SER A 88 -15.89 -10.76 3.27
C SER A 88 -16.28 -11.32 1.91
N GLN A 89 -15.31 -11.72 1.08
CA GLN A 89 -15.52 -12.30 -0.25
C GLN A 89 -16.29 -11.38 -1.21
N ARG A 90 -16.03 -10.08 -1.13
CA ARG A 90 -16.64 -9.04 -1.98
C ARG A 90 -15.82 -8.80 -3.24
N PRO A 91 -16.45 -8.64 -4.41
CA PRO A 91 -15.78 -8.25 -5.64
C PRO A 91 -14.98 -6.96 -5.49
N LEU A 92 -13.79 -6.90 -6.10
CA LEU A 92 -12.92 -5.71 -6.08
C LEU A 92 -13.62 -4.45 -6.63
N ARG A 93 -14.55 -4.61 -7.57
CA ARG A 93 -15.33 -3.50 -8.15
C ARG A 93 -16.29 -2.83 -7.17
N ASP A 94 -16.66 -3.51 -6.07
CA ASP A 94 -17.63 -3.00 -5.09
C ASP A 94 -17.01 -2.00 -4.08
N PHE A 95 -15.73 -1.69 -4.22
CA PHE A 95 -15.00 -0.77 -3.36
C PHE A 95 -15.00 0.64 -3.93
N ASP A 96 -14.80 1.65 -3.08
CA ASP A 96 -14.70 3.06 -3.48
C ASP A 96 -13.29 3.42 -3.96
N LEU A 97 -12.29 2.79 -3.34
CA LEU A 97 -10.88 3.02 -3.62
C LEU A 97 -10.09 1.70 -3.56
N ILE A 98 -9.25 1.46 -4.56
CA ILE A 98 -8.35 0.31 -4.67
C ILE A 98 -6.92 0.82 -4.49
N ALA A 99 -6.31 0.54 -3.34
CA ALA A 99 -4.94 0.89 -3.01
C ALA A 99 -4.01 -0.30 -3.22
N PHE A 100 -3.07 -0.19 -4.16
CA PHE A 100 -2.02 -1.18 -4.35
C PHE A 100 -0.76 -0.82 -3.57
N SER A 101 -0.24 -1.78 -2.80
CA SER A 101 1.07 -1.69 -2.16
C SER A 101 2.11 -2.39 -3.04
N LEU A 102 2.99 -1.61 -3.66
CA LEU A 102 3.98 -2.07 -4.63
C LEU A 102 5.36 -2.16 -3.98
N ALA A 103 5.77 -3.38 -3.67
CA ALA A 103 7.08 -3.67 -3.11
C ALA A 103 8.17 -3.79 -4.19
N PHE A 104 7.82 -4.29 -5.38
CA PHE A 104 8.76 -4.59 -6.46
C PHE A 104 8.24 -4.12 -7.82
N GLU A 105 9.13 -3.67 -8.71
CA GLU A 105 8.74 -3.27 -10.08
C GLU A 105 8.19 -4.44 -10.90
N ASN A 106 8.64 -5.66 -10.61
CA ASN A 106 8.14 -6.88 -11.26
C ASN A 106 6.66 -7.16 -10.98
N ASP A 107 6.05 -6.51 -9.98
CA ASP A 107 4.63 -6.68 -9.67
C ASP A 107 3.73 -5.74 -10.50
N TYR A 108 4.29 -4.84 -11.32
CA TYR A 108 3.49 -3.91 -12.14
C TYR A 108 2.53 -4.63 -13.10
N PRO A 109 2.95 -5.68 -13.84
CA PRO A 109 2.02 -6.45 -14.67
C PRO A 109 0.94 -7.15 -13.86
N ASN A 110 1.26 -7.63 -12.65
CA ASN A 110 0.30 -8.31 -11.78
C ASN A 110 -0.82 -7.37 -11.34
N LEU A 111 -0.51 -6.10 -11.03
CA LEU A 111 -1.52 -5.07 -10.77
C LEU A 111 -2.48 -4.94 -11.96
N LEU A 112 -1.95 -4.84 -13.19
CA LEU A 112 -2.76 -4.70 -14.39
C LEU A 112 -3.63 -5.95 -14.63
N GLU A 113 -3.08 -7.14 -14.42
CA GLU A 113 -3.85 -8.37 -14.53
C GLU A 113 -4.93 -8.44 -13.44
N MET A 114 -4.68 -8.02 -12.20
CA MET A 114 -5.71 -7.91 -11.15
C MET A 114 -6.86 -6.98 -11.56
N LEU A 115 -6.56 -5.83 -12.16
CA LEU A 115 -7.59 -4.93 -12.69
C LEU A 115 -8.41 -5.60 -13.81
N ALA A 116 -7.74 -6.29 -14.73
CA ALA A 116 -8.42 -7.05 -15.80
C ALA A 116 -9.31 -8.16 -15.23
N LEU A 117 -8.82 -8.93 -14.25
CA LEU A 117 -9.57 -9.99 -13.58
C LEU A 117 -10.77 -9.45 -12.78
N ALA A 118 -10.69 -8.23 -12.29
CA ALA A 118 -11.81 -7.52 -11.66
C ALA A 118 -12.80 -6.91 -12.68
N GLY A 119 -12.52 -7.01 -13.98
CA GLY A 119 -13.34 -6.41 -15.03
C GLY A 119 -13.27 -4.88 -15.08
N LEU A 120 -12.18 -4.29 -14.57
CA LEU A 120 -11.96 -2.85 -14.57
C LEU A 120 -11.14 -2.43 -15.81
N PRO A 121 -11.44 -1.26 -16.41
CA PRO A 121 -10.58 -0.69 -17.44
C PRO A 121 -9.14 -0.50 -16.93
N LEU A 122 -8.18 -0.94 -17.74
CA LEU A 122 -6.75 -0.82 -17.39
C LEU A 122 -6.30 0.63 -17.33
N ARG A 123 -6.59 1.41 -18.37
CA ARG A 123 -6.21 2.83 -18.41
C ARG A 123 -7.11 3.65 -17.50
N SER A 124 -6.51 4.52 -16.68
CA SER A 124 -7.22 5.42 -15.75
C SER A 124 -8.23 6.30 -16.50
N ALA A 125 -7.83 6.86 -17.65
CA ALA A 125 -8.68 7.68 -18.51
C ALA A 125 -9.95 7.00 -19.05
N ARG A 126 -10.08 5.67 -18.93
CA ARG A 126 -11.28 4.92 -19.34
C ARG A 126 -12.21 4.57 -18.16
N ARG A 127 -11.89 5.01 -16.93
CA ARG A 127 -12.73 4.76 -15.75
C ARG A 127 -13.69 5.93 -15.55
N SER A 128 -14.99 5.62 -15.49
CA SER A 128 -16.05 6.58 -15.19
C SER A 128 -16.11 6.95 -13.71
N GLU A 129 -16.90 7.97 -13.37
CA GLU A 129 -17.22 8.38 -11.98
C GLU A 129 -17.71 7.23 -11.09
N ALA A 130 -18.49 6.30 -11.66
CA ALA A 130 -19.06 5.15 -10.93
C ALA A 130 -18.07 4.03 -10.62
N LEU A 131 -16.83 4.10 -11.10
CA LEU A 131 -15.80 3.08 -10.87
C LEU A 131 -14.79 3.55 -9.81
N PRO A 132 -14.22 2.63 -9.01
CA PRO A 132 -13.25 2.99 -7.97
C PRO A 132 -12.08 3.80 -8.50
N LEU A 133 -11.50 4.61 -7.62
CA LEU A 133 -10.16 5.14 -7.85
C LEU A 133 -9.15 4.02 -7.64
N VAL A 134 -8.18 3.91 -8.55
CA VAL A 134 -7.03 3.03 -8.38
C VAL A 134 -5.86 3.89 -7.96
N VAL A 135 -5.31 3.61 -6.79
CA VAL A 135 -4.18 4.32 -6.23
C VAL A 135 -3.04 3.36 -5.93
N ALA A 136 -1.81 3.85 -5.90
CA ALA A 136 -0.66 3.00 -5.59
C ALA A 136 0.37 3.71 -4.70
N GLY A 137 1.02 2.95 -3.84
CA GLY A 137 2.15 3.39 -3.02
C GLY A 137 3.14 2.25 -2.81
N GLY A 138 4.13 2.47 -1.94
CA GLY A 138 5.19 1.50 -1.67
C GLY A 138 6.51 1.89 -2.31
N ILE A 139 7.56 1.12 -2.00
CA ILE A 139 8.93 1.51 -2.34
C ILE A 139 9.18 1.56 -3.85
N ALA A 140 8.52 0.71 -4.64
CA ALA A 140 8.62 0.71 -6.09
C ALA A 140 8.04 2.00 -6.71
N VAL A 141 6.90 2.47 -6.18
CA VAL A 141 6.30 3.76 -6.57
C VAL A 141 7.20 4.92 -6.21
N CYS A 142 7.79 4.91 -5.00
CA CYS A 142 8.70 5.96 -4.55
C CYS A 142 10.01 6.00 -5.34
N LEU A 143 10.39 4.90 -6.01
CA LEU A 143 11.52 4.87 -6.94
C LEU A 143 11.16 5.54 -8.26
N ASN A 144 10.08 5.08 -8.90
CA ASN A 144 9.58 5.65 -10.14
C ASN A 144 8.11 5.28 -10.37
N PRO A 145 7.16 6.22 -10.27
CA PRO A 145 5.74 5.96 -10.52
C PRO A 145 5.39 5.91 -12.02
N GLU A 146 6.20 6.51 -12.90
CA GLU A 146 5.87 6.72 -14.32
C GLU A 146 5.53 5.47 -15.13
N PRO A 147 6.16 4.29 -14.91
CA PRO A 147 5.77 3.07 -15.62
C PRO A 147 4.29 2.70 -15.46
N LEU A 148 3.64 3.18 -14.39
CA LEU A 148 2.23 2.94 -14.08
C LEU A 148 1.33 4.15 -14.30
N ALA A 149 1.85 5.29 -14.76
CA ALA A 149 1.14 6.57 -14.85
C ALA A 149 -0.16 6.50 -15.67
N LEU A 150 -0.19 5.70 -16.75
CA LEU A 150 -1.38 5.54 -17.60
C LEU A 150 -2.49 4.69 -16.97
N PHE A 151 -2.21 3.98 -15.88
CA PHE A 151 -3.08 2.95 -15.31
C PHE A 151 -3.55 3.29 -13.89
N VAL A 152 -2.82 4.13 -13.17
CA VAL A 152 -3.12 4.52 -11.79
C VAL A 152 -3.66 5.96 -11.78
N ASP A 153 -4.71 6.20 -11.01
CA ASP A 153 -5.33 7.53 -10.90
C ASP A 153 -4.49 8.47 -10.02
N LEU A 154 -3.88 7.94 -8.96
CA LEU A 154 -3.11 8.70 -7.98
C LEU A 154 -2.04 7.84 -7.30
N PHE A 155 -0.88 8.42 -7.02
CA PHE A 155 0.20 7.80 -6.28
C PHE A 155 0.44 8.47 -4.93
N PHE A 156 0.76 7.64 -3.93
CA PHE A 156 1.28 8.07 -2.65
C PHE A 156 2.82 8.09 -2.70
N ALA A 157 3.39 9.29 -2.83
CA ALA A 157 4.82 9.52 -2.77
C ALA A 157 5.26 9.68 -1.31
N GLY A 158 5.64 8.57 -0.67
CA GLY A 158 6.20 8.57 0.67
C GLY A 158 5.67 7.47 1.58
N GLU A 159 5.69 7.76 2.87
CA GLU A 159 5.34 6.84 3.94
C GLU A 159 3.89 7.03 4.39
N ALA A 160 3.16 5.93 4.52
CA ALA A 160 1.72 5.95 4.72
C ALA A 160 1.30 6.67 6.01
N GLU A 161 2.09 6.56 7.08
CA GLU A 161 1.78 7.17 8.38
C GLU A 161 1.69 8.70 8.31
N SER A 162 2.40 9.33 7.37
CA SER A 162 2.34 10.79 7.14
C SER A 162 1.27 11.22 6.15
N LEU A 163 0.73 10.28 5.37
CA LEU A 163 -0.14 10.57 4.22
C LEU A 163 -1.60 10.23 4.49
N LEU A 164 -1.86 9.13 5.20
CA LEU A 164 -3.21 8.57 5.29
C LEU A 164 -4.19 9.50 6.02
N ALA A 165 -3.79 10.14 7.12
CA ALA A 165 -4.69 10.99 7.89
C ALA A 165 -5.17 12.20 7.07
N SER A 166 -4.24 13.01 6.56
CA SER A 166 -4.54 14.20 5.75
C SER A 166 -5.27 13.84 4.45
N PHE A 167 -4.91 12.72 3.81
CA PHE A 167 -5.61 12.22 2.64
C PHE A 167 -7.08 11.91 2.95
N TRP A 168 -7.37 11.17 4.03
CA TRP A 168 -8.74 10.77 4.34
C TRP A 168 -9.58 11.91 4.91
N GLU A 169 -9.00 12.82 5.68
CA GLU A 169 -9.64 14.07 6.09
C GLU A 169 -10.09 14.85 4.85
N ARG A 170 -9.16 15.09 3.91
CA ARG A 170 -9.49 15.81 2.68
C ARG A 170 -10.49 15.05 1.80
N TRP A 171 -10.35 13.73 1.72
CA TRP A 171 -11.30 12.88 0.98
C TRP A 171 -12.73 13.05 1.51
N LEU A 172 -12.91 12.97 2.83
CA LEU A 172 -14.22 13.09 3.48
C LEU A 172 -14.84 14.48 3.26
N GLU A 173 -14.05 15.54 3.32
CA GLU A 173 -14.51 16.89 2.96
C GLU A 173 -15.01 16.94 1.51
N LEU A 174 -14.23 16.40 0.57
CA LEU A 174 -14.58 16.40 -0.86
C LEU A 174 -15.83 15.55 -1.18
N GLN A 175 -16.17 14.55 -0.37
CA GLN A 175 -17.39 13.76 -0.55
C GLN A 175 -18.67 14.58 -0.32
N SER A 176 -18.60 15.68 0.43
CA SER A 176 -19.74 16.57 0.65
C SER A 176 -20.05 17.48 -0.54
N HIS A 177 -19.18 17.47 -1.56
CA HIS A 177 -19.28 18.30 -2.75
C HIS A 177 -19.57 17.45 -3.99
N ASP A 178 -20.41 17.97 -4.89
CA ASP A 178 -20.65 17.36 -6.21
C ASP A 178 -19.51 17.74 -7.16
N LEU A 179 -18.37 17.04 -7.01
CA LEU A 179 -17.17 17.25 -7.81
C LEU A 179 -16.97 16.10 -8.78
N SER A 180 -16.50 16.44 -10.00
CA SER A 180 -16.01 15.44 -10.94
C SER A 180 -14.78 14.71 -10.38
N ARG A 181 -14.49 13.50 -10.88
CA ARG A 181 -13.27 12.73 -10.58
C ARG A 181 -12.03 13.57 -10.82
N GLN A 182 -12.00 14.34 -11.91
CA GLN A 182 -10.86 15.18 -12.26
C GLN A 182 -10.66 16.31 -11.24
N ASP A 183 -11.73 17.00 -10.85
CA ASP A 183 -11.65 18.07 -9.85
C ASP A 183 -11.27 17.54 -8.47
N ARG A 184 -11.78 16.36 -8.10
CA ARG A 184 -11.39 15.66 -6.87
C ARG A 184 -9.90 15.31 -6.87
N LEU A 185 -9.39 14.75 -7.97
CA LEU A 185 -7.97 14.42 -8.11
C LEU A 185 -7.09 15.68 -8.06
N LEU A 186 -7.53 16.77 -8.70
CA LEU A 186 -6.83 18.05 -8.64
C LEU A 186 -6.79 18.63 -7.23
N ALA A 187 -7.91 18.59 -6.50
CA ALA A 187 -7.96 19.03 -5.11
C ALA A 187 -7.03 18.21 -4.22
N LEU A 188 -7.05 16.87 -4.34
CA LEU A 188 -6.14 15.99 -3.60
C LEU A 188 -4.66 16.27 -3.92
N ALA A 189 -4.31 16.47 -5.20
CA ALA A 189 -2.94 16.78 -5.61
C ALA A 189 -2.45 18.14 -5.10
N ARG A 190 -3.33 19.12 -4.95
CA ARG A 190 -2.99 20.46 -4.47
C ARG A 190 -2.91 20.55 -2.95
N ASP A 191 -3.86 19.92 -2.27
CA ASP A 191 -4.10 20.15 -0.85
C ASP A 191 -3.38 19.12 0.04
N VAL A 192 -3.04 17.94 -0.51
CA VAL A 192 -2.40 16.86 0.26
C VAL A 192 -0.96 16.65 -0.23
N PRO A 193 0.05 17.04 0.57
CA PRO A 193 1.46 16.81 0.21
C PRO A 193 1.77 15.34 -0.03
N GLY A 194 2.59 15.04 -1.04
CA GLY A 194 2.97 13.66 -1.41
C GLY A 194 1.96 12.93 -2.28
N ILE A 195 0.88 13.60 -2.70
CA ILE A 195 -0.03 13.08 -3.71
C ILE A 195 0.47 13.45 -5.10
N TYR A 196 0.70 12.44 -5.94
CA TYR A 196 1.06 12.62 -7.34
C TYR A 196 -0.06 12.07 -8.24
N VAL A 197 -0.63 12.90 -9.10
CA VAL A 197 -1.70 12.53 -10.04
C VAL A 197 -1.18 12.71 -11.47
N PRO A 198 -0.88 11.61 -12.20
CA PRO A 198 -0.19 11.70 -13.48
C PRO A 198 -0.95 12.47 -14.56
N SER A 199 -2.28 12.36 -14.59
CA SER A 199 -3.11 13.05 -15.58
C SER A 199 -3.07 14.58 -15.48
N LEU A 200 -2.49 15.12 -14.41
CA LEU A 200 -2.30 16.56 -14.22
C LEU A 200 -0.94 17.04 -14.75
N TYR A 201 -0.16 16.20 -15.41
CA TYR A 201 1.15 16.57 -15.96
C TYR A 201 1.22 16.24 -17.45
N GLN A 202 1.99 17.01 -18.19
CA GLN A 202 2.28 16.78 -19.60
C GLN A 202 3.78 16.66 -19.82
N ASP A 203 4.19 15.53 -20.36
CA ASP A 203 5.58 15.29 -20.74
C ASP A 203 5.93 16.06 -22.01
N ARG A 204 7.08 16.72 -21.99
CA ARG A 204 7.72 17.31 -23.18
C ARG A 204 9.01 16.59 -23.43
N TYR A 205 9.23 16.19 -24.67
CA TYR A 205 10.44 15.49 -25.10
C TYR A 205 11.25 16.38 -26.06
N GLN A 206 12.55 16.17 -26.06
CA GLN A 206 13.45 16.73 -27.05
C GLN A 206 13.32 15.95 -28.38
N GLU A 207 13.92 16.48 -29.45
CA GLU A 207 13.92 15.81 -30.77
C GLU A 207 14.59 14.42 -30.74
N ASP A 208 15.54 14.21 -29.82
CA ASP A 208 16.22 12.93 -29.61
C ASP A 208 15.43 11.92 -28.76
N GLY A 209 14.22 12.28 -28.31
CA GLY A 209 13.35 11.45 -27.48
C GLY A 209 13.66 11.47 -25.99
N THR A 210 14.63 12.26 -25.53
CA THR A 210 14.90 12.43 -24.09
C THR A 210 13.84 13.33 -23.44
N LEU A 211 13.48 13.03 -22.18
CA LEU A 211 12.51 13.84 -21.44
C LEU A 211 13.11 15.22 -21.14
N LEU A 212 12.46 16.27 -21.63
CA LEU A 212 12.83 17.66 -21.40
C LEU A 212 12.23 18.18 -20.09
N ALA A 213 10.92 17.99 -19.92
CA ALA A 213 10.19 18.49 -18.76
C ALA A 213 8.88 17.72 -18.56
N MET A 214 8.38 17.73 -17.32
CA MET A 214 7.01 17.37 -16.98
C MET A 214 6.31 18.64 -16.51
N GLU A 215 5.43 19.19 -17.35
CA GLU A 215 4.77 20.47 -17.07
C GLU A 215 3.46 20.22 -16.31
N PRO A 216 3.24 20.87 -15.15
CA PRO A 216 1.98 20.76 -14.43
C PRO A 216 0.86 21.48 -15.18
N ASN A 217 -0.28 20.82 -15.28
CA ASN A 217 -1.52 21.35 -15.83
C ASN A 217 -2.52 21.65 -14.71
N PHE A 218 -3.53 22.47 -15.02
CA PHE A 218 -4.68 22.74 -14.15
C PHE A 218 -4.32 23.27 -12.74
N GLY A 219 -3.11 23.80 -12.55
CA GLY A 219 -2.64 24.28 -11.24
C GLY A 219 -2.12 23.19 -10.30
N ALA A 220 -1.76 22.01 -10.83
CA ALA A 220 -1.05 20.99 -10.07
C ALA A 220 0.32 21.48 -9.57
N PRO A 221 0.84 20.94 -8.45
CA PRO A 221 2.13 21.37 -7.92
C PRO A 221 3.27 21.03 -8.89
N PRO A 222 4.23 21.94 -9.13
CA PRO A 222 5.34 21.69 -10.05
C PRO A 222 6.30 20.60 -9.53
N ARG A 223 6.30 20.33 -8.22
CA ARG A 223 7.04 19.23 -7.60
C ARG A 223 6.20 18.61 -6.49
N VAL A 224 6.11 17.28 -6.49
CA VAL A 224 5.47 16.53 -5.40
C VAL A 224 6.52 16.17 -4.35
N MET A 225 6.33 16.65 -3.14
CA MET A 225 7.26 16.40 -2.04
C MET A 225 6.97 15.05 -1.38
N VAL A 226 7.98 14.18 -1.37
CA VAL A 226 7.90 12.87 -0.70
C VAL A 226 7.68 13.07 0.80
N GLN A 227 6.62 12.47 1.34
CA GLN A 227 6.30 12.54 2.77
C GLN A 227 7.01 11.44 3.55
N ARG A 228 7.44 11.77 4.77
CA ARG A 228 8.22 10.88 5.63
C ARG A 228 7.68 10.91 7.06
N ALA A 229 7.47 9.73 7.63
CA ALA A 229 7.01 9.58 8.99
C ALA A 229 8.07 10.06 9.99
N ASP A 230 7.62 10.78 11.00
CA ASP A 230 8.42 11.01 12.19
C ASP A 230 8.35 9.75 13.06
N LEU A 231 9.43 8.97 13.07
CA LEU A 231 9.50 7.73 13.85
C LEU A 231 9.54 7.98 15.36
N SER A 232 9.78 9.21 15.82
CA SER A 232 9.71 9.51 17.25
C SER A 232 8.26 9.45 17.76
N SER A 233 7.31 9.98 16.99
CA SER A 233 5.89 10.05 17.32
C SER A 233 5.07 8.90 16.74
N ALA A 234 5.38 8.42 15.54
CA ALA A 234 4.62 7.36 14.88
C ALA A 234 4.72 6.02 15.64
N PRO A 235 3.67 5.19 15.68
CA PRO A 235 3.73 3.84 16.25
C PRO A 235 4.84 3.00 15.58
N VAL A 236 5.38 2.04 16.30
CA VAL A 236 6.33 1.09 15.70
C VAL A 236 5.59 0.22 14.69
N CYS A 237 6.13 0.15 13.48
CA CYS A 237 5.68 -0.75 12.44
C CYS A 237 5.98 -2.20 12.88
N GLN A 238 4.93 -2.97 13.11
CA GLN A 238 5.02 -4.32 13.69
C GLN A 238 3.96 -5.27 13.10
N THR A 239 4.17 -6.58 13.27
CA THR A 239 3.21 -7.59 12.80
C THR A 239 1.84 -7.36 13.44
N SER A 240 0.83 -7.20 12.60
CA SER A 240 -0.57 -6.99 13.02
C SER A 240 -1.44 -8.20 12.73
N VAL A 241 -1.05 -9.04 11.76
CA VAL A 241 -1.76 -10.27 11.41
C VAL A 241 -0.77 -11.44 11.40
N PHE A 242 -1.03 -12.42 12.26
CA PHE A 242 -0.27 -13.67 12.33
C PHE A 242 -0.95 -14.73 11.49
N THR A 243 -0.19 -15.45 10.68
CA THR A 243 -0.67 -16.56 9.85
C THR A 243 0.44 -17.61 9.69
N PRO A 244 0.13 -18.91 9.60
CA PRO A 244 1.11 -19.93 9.25
C PRO A 244 1.47 -19.89 7.74
N HIS A 245 0.68 -19.19 6.92
CA HIS A 245 0.84 -19.16 5.46
C HIS A 245 1.69 -17.96 5.01
N THR A 246 2.91 -17.86 5.51
CA THR A 246 3.84 -16.74 5.26
C THR A 246 5.29 -17.21 5.45
N GLU A 247 6.27 -16.53 4.86
CA GLU A 247 7.70 -16.90 4.97
C GLU A 247 8.20 -16.82 6.41
N PHE A 248 7.64 -15.88 7.19
CA PHE A 248 8.00 -15.65 8.59
C PHE A 248 6.98 -16.26 9.54
N SER A 249 6.51 -17.48 9.25
CA SER A 249 5.50 -18.17 10.08
C SER A 249 5.98 -18.27 11.53
N ASN A 250 5.07 -17.96 12.47
CA ASN A 250 5.35 -17.91 13.91
C ASN A 250 6.47 -16.91 14.32
N VAL A 251 6.80 -15.90 13.51
CA VAL A 251 7.72 -14.82 13.87
C VAL A 251 6.98 -13.49 13.83
N ALA A 252 7.05 -12.71 14.91
CA ALA A 252 6.57 -11.33 14.90
C ALA A 252 7.68 -10.41 14.39
N LEU A 253 7.41 -9.67 13.32
CA LEU A 253 8.34 -8.73 12.74
C LEU A 253 8.19 -7.36 13.43
N LEU A 254 9.34 -6.73 13.71
CA LEU A 254 9.42 -5.42 14.36
C LEU A 254 10.41 -4.53 13.61
N GLU A 255 9.95 -3.39 13.09
CA GLU A 255 10.78 -2.45 12.33
C GLU A 255 11.69 -1.64 13.26
N LEU A 256 13.01 -1.74 13.09
CA LEU A 256 13.98 -0.98 13.89
C LEU A 256 14.13 0.48 13.43
N GLY A 257 13.74 0.78 12.20
CA GLY A 257 13.89 2.10 11.60
C GLY A 257 13.93 2.06 10.08
N ARG A 258 13.91 3.25 9.47
CA ARG A 258 13.79 3.43 8.01
C ARG A 258 15.04 4.05 7.42
N GLY A 259 15.37 3.61 6.21
CA GLY A 259 16.55 4.07 5.48
C GLY A 259 17.88 3.53 6.01
N CYS A 260 18.92 3.72 5.20
CA CYS A 260 20.27 3.22 5.45
C CYS A 260 21.30 4.31 5.13
N GLY A 261 22.28 4.51 6.03
CA GLY A 261 23.35 5.49 5.86
C GLY A 261 24.49 5.05 4.95
N ARG A 262 24.54 3.77 4.53
CA ARG A 262 25.67 3.19 3.78
C ARG A 262 25.77 3.72 2.35
N GLY A 263 24.66 4.13 1.74
CA GLY A 263 24.65 4.77 0.41
C GLY A 263 25.21 3.92 -0.74
N CYS A 264 25.07 2.61 -0.68
CA CYS A 264 25.52 1.69 -1.73
C CYS A 264 24.86 2.04 -3.07
N ARG A 265 25.66 2.19 -4.14
CA ARG A 265 25.20 2.63 -5.48
C ARG A 265 24.09 1.77 -6.10
N PHE A 266 24.00 0.50 -5.69
CA PHE A 266 22.99 -0.45 -6.19
C PHE A 266 21.70 -0.47 -5.35
N CYS A 267 21.66 0.19 -4.20
CA CYS A 267 20.59 0.00 -3.22
C CYS A 267 19.58 1.15 -3.25
N ALA A 268 18.37 0.87 -3.75
CA ALA A 268 17.22 1.77 -3.74
C ALA A 268 16.93 2.37 -2.35
N ALA A 269 16.88 1.52 -1.31
CA ALA A 269 16.61 1.95 0.06
C ALA A 269 17.68 2.91 0.61
N GLY A 270 18.91 2.81 0.08
CA GLY A 270 20.01 3.71 0.40
C GLY A 270 19.88 5.10 -0.20
N PHE A 271 18.86 5.39 -1.03
CA PHE A 271 18.61 6.71 -1.62
C PHE A 271 17.20 7.21 -1.34
N VAL A 272 16.17 6.40 -1.61
CA VAL A 272 14.75 6.81 -1.49
C VAL A 272 14.38 7.09 -0.03
N CYS A 273 14.86 6.27 0.90
CA CYS A 273 14.49 6.33 2.31
C CYS A 273 15.42 7.23 3.15
N ARG A 274 16.29 8.04 2.53
CA ARG A 274 17.16 8.98 3.27
C ARG A 274 16.35 10.12 3.89
N PRO A 275 16.79 10.68 5.04
CA PRO A 275 17.89 10.21 5.88
C PRO A 275 17.50 8.97 6.70
N PRO A 276 18.48 8.16 7.17
CA PRO A 276 18.20 7.05 8.07
C PRO A 276 17.58 7.56 9.37
N ARG A 277 16.47 6.95 9.78
CA ARG A 277 15.70 7.23 11.01
C ARG A 277 15.54 5.95 11.81
N TYR A 278 15.45 6.08 13.12
CA TYR A 278 15.54 4.96 14.06
C TYR A 278 14.37 5.03 15.03
N GLN A 279 13.87 3.87 15.45
CA GLN A 279 12.99 3.77 16.61
C GLN A 279 13.83 3.82 17.89
N SER A 280 13.29 4.38 18.97
CA SER A 280 14.00 4.30 20.26
C SER A 280 13.95 2.88 20.82
N ALA A 281 14.98 2.50 21.58
CA ALA A 281 15.02 1.21 22.26
C ALA A 281 13.79 0.98 23.16
N ASP A 282 13.32 2.02 23.86
CA ASP A 282 12.15 1.93 24.74
C ASP A 282 10.86 1.61 23.96
N LYS A 283 10.65 2.28 22.81
CA LYS A 283 9.49 1.99 21.95
C LYS A 283 9.56 0.57 21.40
N LEU A 284 10.75 0.11 21.04
CA LEU A 284 10.97 -1.25 20.54
C LEU A 284 10.71 -2.31 21.63
N ARG A 285 11.13 -2.05 22.88
CA ARG A 285 10.83 -2.92 24.03
C ARG A 285 9.34 -3.01 24.28
N GLN A 286 8.65 -1.87 24.33
CA GLN A 286 7.20 -1.83 24.52
C GLN A 286 6.47 -2.60 23.41
N ALA A 287 6.85 -2.37 22.14
CA ALA A 287 6.28 -3.07 21.01
C ALA A 287 6.57 -4.59 21.05
N ALA A 288 7.77 -4.99 21.48
CA ALA A 288 8.10 -6.39 21.71
C ALA A 288 7.23 -7.02 22.80
N ASP A 289 7.02 -6.34 23.93
CA ASP A 289 6.17 -6.81 25.03
C ASP A 289 4.72 -7.03 24.59
N GLU A 290 4.22 -6.23 23.65
CA GLU A 290 2.88 -6.41 23.04
C GLU A 290 2.80 -7.67 22.14
N LEU A 291 3.92 -8.07 21.52
CA LEU A 291 3.98 -9.19 20.57
C LEU A 291 4.31 -10.53 21.23
N LEU A 292 5.07 -10.53 22.33
CA LEU A 292 5.53 -11.73 23.03
C LEU A 292 4.40 -12.67 23.50
N PRO A 293 3.19 -12.20 23.88
CA PRO A 293 2.07 -13.09 24.16
C PRO A 293 1.61 -13.91 22.95
N ALA A 294 1.88 -13.45 21.73
CA ALA A 294 1.44 -14.11 20.50
C ALA A 294 2.48 -15.08 19.92
N THR A 295 3.77 -14.86 20.19
CA THR A 295 4.90 -15.70 19.77
C THR A 295 6.15 -15.44 20.61
N ASP A 296 7.00 -16.45 20.77
CA ASP A 296 8.31 -16.37 21.41
C ASP A 296 9.44 -15.94 20.45
N ARG A 297 9.14 -15.71 19.16
CA ARG A 297 10.13 -15.35 18.13
C ARG A 297 9.90 -13.96 17.57
N LEU A 298 10.89 -13.09 17.76
CA LEU A 298 10.93 -11.74 17.19
C LEU A 298 11.92 -11.67 16.02
N GLY A 299 11.48 -11.07 14.92
CA GLY A 299 12.30 -10.76 13.75
C GLY A 299 12.50 -9.26 13.65
N LEU A 300 13.74 -8.80 13.79
CA LEU A 300 14.06 -7.37 13.70
C LEU A 300 14.30 -6.98 12.23
N VAL A 301 13.51 -6.04 11.72
CA VAL A 301 13.51 -5.67 10.29
C VAL A 301 14.14 -4.31 10.09
N ARG A 302 15.23 -4.26 9.30
CA ARG A 302 15.86 -3.04 8.77
C ARG A 302 16.90 -3.38 7.71
N ALA A 303 17.12 -2.48 6.74
CA ALA A 303 18.16 -2.64 5.72
C ALA A 303 19.59 -2.80 6.28
N ALA A 304 19.88 -2.17 7.43
CA ALA A 304 21.12 -2.36 8.18
C ALA A 304 20.80 -2.41 9.69
N GLY A 305 20.43 -3.59 10.19
CA GLY A 305 20.00 -3.79 11.59
C GLY A 305 21.08 -3.43 12.60
N SER A 306 22.29 -3.95 12.42
CA SER A 306 23.42 -3.75 13.34
C SER A 306 23.92 -2.30 13.40
N ASP A 307 23.56 -1.47 12.42
CA ASP A 307 23.90 -0.04 12.40
C ASP A 307 22.93 0.80 13.27
N HIS A 308 22.05 0.18 14.05
CA HIS A 308 21.18 0.90 14.99
C HIS A 308 22.01 1.49 16.14
N PRO A 309 21.95 2.81 16.42
CA PRO A 309 22.74 3.45 17.49
C PRO A 309 22.53 2.83 18.87
N GLN A 310 21.32 2.29 19.10
CA GLN A 310 20.94 1.62 20.33
C GLN A 310 20.86 0.09 20.20
N VAL A 311 21.60 -0.53 19.27
CA VAL A 311 21.53 -2.00 19.05
C VAL A 311 21.84 -2.81 20.31
N ILE A 312 22.83 -2.40 21.11
CA ILE A 312 23.19 -3.08 22.37
C ILE A 312 22.01 -2.99 23.38
N PRO A 313 21.48 -1.79 23.70
CA PRO A 313 20.28 -1.68 24.53
C PRO A 313 19.06 -2.44 24.02
N ILE A 314 18.89 -2.63 22.71
CA ILE A 314 17.74 -3.39 22.18
C ILE A 314 17.89 -4.89 22.48
N CYS A 315 19.11 -5.42 22.47
CA CYS A 315 19.38 -6.84 22.69
C CYS A 315 19.42 -7.27 24.18
N GLN A 316 19.45 -6.31 25.11
CA GLN A 316 19.49 -6.55 26.56
C GLN A 316 18.09 -6.65 27.16
#